data_AF-A0A7G8EWR3-F1
#
_entry.id   AF-A0A7G8EWR3-F1
#
_cell.length_a   1.000
_cell.length_b   1.000
_cell.length_c   1.000
_cell.angle_alpha   90.00
_cell.angle_beta   90.00
_cell.angle_gamma   90.00
#
_symmetry.space_group_name_H-M   'P 1'
#
loop_
_entity.id
_entity.type
_entity.pdbx_description
1 polymer ?
#
loop_
_entity_poly.entity_id
_entity_poly.type
_entity_poly.pdbx_seq_one_letter_code
_entity_poly.pdbx_strand_id
1 'polypeptide(L)'
;MRSLFRTWRQGRTQTIAFEDYQWSDGLLSTKVGIKRVETQYLVRFERLSFQETDNGFRYYRTSDWFINVPFCQTDTQLWLTNAAMLLLVGTLLGNLMIAILKAAFQHFR
;
A
#
# COMPACT_ATOMS: atom_id res chain seq x y z
N MET A 1 -2.40 2.66 -10.05
CA MET A 1 -1.86 3.13 -8.76
C MET A 1 -1.36 4.56 -8.92
N ARG A 2 -1.78 5.50 -8.06
CA ARG A 2 -1.22 6.86 -7.99
C ARG A 2 -0.28 6.94 -6.80
N SER A 3 0.91 7.52 -6.95
CA SER A 3 1.84 7.71 -5.83
C SER A 3 1.30 8.79 -4.90
N LEU A 4 1.50 8.60 -3.59
CA LEU A 4 1.08 9.54 -2.55
C LEU A 4 1.99 10.77 -2.52
N PHE A 5 3.27 10.52 -2.73
CA PHE A 5 4.28 11.55 -2.86
C PHE A 5 5.40 11.07 -3.76
N ARG A 6 5.92 12.01 -4.53
CA ARG A 6 7.06 11.82 -5.42
C ARG A 6 8.17 12.75 -4.96
N THR A 7 9.34 12.21 -4.69
CA THR A 7 10.55 13.01 -4.47
C THR A 7 11.45 12.91 -5.70
N TRP A 8 12.17 13.99 -5.98
CA TRP A 8 13.13 14.04 -7.07
C TRP A 8 14.43 14.66 -6.58
N ARG A 9 15.54 14.09 -7.01
CA ARG A 9 16.89 14.60 -6.74
C ARG A 9 17.77 14.36 -7.95
N GLN A 10 18.63 15.31 -8.26
CA GLN A 10 19.67 15.16 -9.26
C GLN A 10 21.03 15.56 -8.68
N GLY A 11 22.11 15.06 -9.29
CA GLY A 11 23.45 15.47 -8.88
C GLY A 11 24.53 14.77 -9.69
N ARG A 12 25.77 14.92 -9.20
CA ARG A 12 26.93 14.18 -9.68
C ARG A 12 27.49 13.34 -8.55
N THR A 13 27.99 12.16 -8.87
CA THR A 13 28.63 11.25 -7.94
C THR A 13 29.76 10.50 -8.64
N GLN A 14 30.78 10.13 -7.89
CA GLN A 14 31.85 9.25 -8.39
C GLN A 14 31.54 7.77 -8.10
N THR A 15 30.59 7.50 -7.20
CA THR A 15 30.22 6.14 -6.77
C THR A 15 28.72 5.92 -6.91
N ILE A 16 28.34 4.72 -7.35
CA ILE A 16 26.96 4.26 -7.46
C ILE A 16 26.86 2.89 -6.77
N ALA A 17 25.88 2.72 -5.88
CA ALA A 17 25.58 1.43 -5.27
C ALA A 17 24.85 0.54 -6.29
N PHE A 18 25.61 -0.22 -7.08
CA PHE A 18 25.07 -1.05 -8.16
C PHE A 18 24.28 -2.27 -7.66
N GLU A 19 24.64 -2.84 -6.51
CA GLU A 19 24.06 -4.12 -6.04
C GLU A 19 22.59 -3.98 -5.58
N ASP A 20 22.18 -2.77 -5.23
CA ASP A 20 20.87 -2.47 -4.63
C ASP A 20 19.73 -2.34 -5.65
N TYR A 21 20.03 -2.34 -6.94
CA TYR A 21 19.09 -1.99 -8.00
C TYR A 21 19.00 -3.08 -9.05
N GLN A 22 17.78 -3.31 -9.54
CA GLN A 22 17.57 -4.06 -10.77
C GLN A 22 17.81 -3.12 -11.96
N TRP A 23 18.89 -3.35 -12.68
CA TRP A 23 19.34 -2.50 -13.77
C TRP A 23 18.73 -2.90 -15.11
N SER A 24 18.43 -1.89 -15.91
CA SER A 24 18.03 -2.01 -17.30
C SER A 24 18.78 -0.95 -18.11
N ASP A 25 19.16 -1.32 -19.33
CA ASP A 25 19.72 -0.37 -20.28
C ASP A 25 18.60 0.53 -20.81
N GLY A 26 18.78 1.83 -20.65
CA GLY A 26 17.89 2.85 -21.19
C GLY A 26 18.39 3.40 -22.53
N LEU A 27 17.64 4.34 -23.09
CA LEU A 27 18.05 5.07 -24.28
C LEU A 27 19.29 5.96 -24.00
N LEU A 28 20.12 6.18 -25.03
CA LEU A 28 21.23 7.15 -25.03
C LEU A 28 22.28 6.88 -23.93
N SER A 29 22.74 5.63 -23.80
CA SER A 29 23.78 5.23 -22.83
C SER A 29 23.43 5.52 -21.36
N THR A 30 22.14 5.69 -21.07
CA THR A 30 21.64 5.92 -19.70
C THR A 30 21.26 4.58 -19.09
N LYS A 31 21.81 4.24 -17.93
CA LYS A 31 21.40 3.06 -17.17
C LYS A 31 20.31 3.42 -16.19
N VAL A 32 19.24 2.62 -16.13
CA VAL A 32 18.09 2.85 -15.26
C VAL A 32 17.96 1.68 -14.29
N GLY A 33 18.14 1.95 -13.01
CA GLY A 33 17.96 1.02 -11.91
C GLY A 33 16.63 1.27 -11.20
N ILE A 34 15.94 0.20 -10.81
CA ILE A 34 14.77 0.26 -9.94
C ILE A 34 15.06 -0.53 -8.67
N LYS A 35 14.81 0.10 -7.52
CA LYS A 35 14.88 -0.51 -6.19
C LYS A 35 13.50 -0.45 -5.54
N ARG A 36 13.01 -1.60 -5.08
CA ARG A 36 11.80 -1.70 -4.25
C ARG A 36 12.21 -1.74 -2.79
N VAL A 37 11.67 -0.83 -1.99
CA VAL A 37 11.85 -0.84 -0.53
C VAL A 37 10.47 -0.95 0.10
N GLU A 38 10.24 -2.03 0.82
CA GLU A 38 8.99 -2.30 1.51
C GLU A 38 9.13 -2.04 3.00
N THR A 39 8.13 -1.36 3.56
CA THR A 39 7.91 -1.28 5.00
C THR A 39 6.53 -1.87 5.32
N GLN A 40 6.22 -1.95 6.61
CA GLN A 40 4.94 -2.49 7.09
C GLN A 40 3.71 -1.78 6.48
N TYR A 41 3.82 -0.50 6.13
CA TYR A 41 2.69 0.33 5.67
C TYR A 41 2.93 1.02 4.33
N LEU A 42 4.16 1.05 3.82
CA LEU A 42 4.51 1.77 2.60
C LEU A 42 5.37 0.90 1.69
N VAL A 43 5.14 1.03 0.38
CA VAL A 43 6.05 0.55 -0.65
C VAL A 43 6.67 1.76 -1.33
N ARG A 44 8.00 1.84 -1.35
CA ARG A 44 8.75 2.83 -2.09
C ARG A 44 9.38 2.19 -3.32
N PHE A 45 9.10 2.75 -4.48
CA PHE A 45 9.83 2.47 -5.71
C PHE A 45 10.82 3.61 -5.96
N GLU A 46 12.10 3.32 -5.83
CA GLU A 46 13.18 4.24 -6.14
C GLU A 46 13.71 3.92 -7.53
N ARG A 47 13.57 4.86 -8.45
CA ARG A 47 14.15 4.81 -9.79
C ARG A 47 15.36 5.72 -9.82
N LEU A 48 16.49 5.15 -10.20
CA LEU A 48 17.75 5.85 -10.37
C LEU A 48 18.18 5.70 -11.83
N SER A 49 18.29 6.82 -12.55
CA SER A 49 18.95 6.84 -13.86
C SER A 49 20.29 7.52 -13.74
N PHE A 50 21.33 6.95 -14.35
CA PHE A 50 22.62 7.61 -14.41
C PHE A 50 23.19 7.59 -15.82
N GLN A 51 23.97 8.62 -16.10
CA GLN A 51 24.70 8.82 -17.34
C GLN A 51 26.17 9.00 -16.99
N GLU A 52 27.01 8.20 -17.61
CA GLU A 52 28.46 8.32 -17.47
C GLU A 52 28.95 9.58 -18.21
N THR A 53 29.88 10.29 -17.57
CA THR A 53 30.51 11.51 -18.09
C THR A 53 32.01 11.44 -17.78
N ASP A 54 32.82 12.23 -18.46
CA ASP A 54 34.29 12.21 -18.32
C ASP A 54 34.80 12.39 -16.87
N ASN A 55 33.99 13.01 -16.00
CA ASN A 55 34.33 13.32 -14.60
C ASN A 55 33.44 12.58 -13.58
N GLY A 56 32.89 11.42 -13.94
CA GLY A 56 32.06 10.57 -13.09
C GLY A 56 30.63 10.44 -13.60
N PHE A 57 29.66 10.24 -12.70
CA PHE A 57 28.29 9.93 -13.09
C PHE A 57 27.35 11.09 -12.76
N ARG A 58 26.55 11.50 -13.75
CA ARG A 58 25.36 12.31 -13.51
C ARG A 58 24.21 11.38 -13.17
N TYR A 59 23.51 11.65 -12.07
CA TYR A 59 22.37 10.84 -11.67
C TYR A 59 21.09 11.68 -11.54
N TYR A 60 19.97 11.03 -11.83
CA TYR A 60 18.63 11.50 -11.55
C TYR A 60 17.91 10.41 -10.78
N ARG A 61 17.36 10.76 -9.63
CA ARG A 61 16.67 9.87 -8.72
C ARG A 61 15.23 10.36 -8.54
N THR A 62 14.29 9.46 -8.75
CA THR A 62 12.88 9.65 -8.43
C THR A 62 12.47 8.58 -7.43
N SER A 63 11.75 8.96 -6.39
CA SER A 63 11.14 7.98 -5.47
C SER A 63 9.64 8.19 -5.43
N ASP A 64 8.90 7.16 -5.82
CA ASP A 64 7.45 7.11 -5.74
C ASP A 64 7.04 6.25 -4.55
N TRP A 65 6.18 6.80 -3.70
CA TRP A 65 5.70 6.13 -2.50
C TRP A 65 4.23 5.77 -2.62
N PHE A 66 3.91 4.57 -2.16
CA PHE A 66 2.58 3.99 -2.19
C PHE A 66 2.25 3.46 -0.80
N ILE A 67 0.98 3.50 -0.40
CA ILE A 67 0.54 2.75 0.78
C ILE A 67 0.66 1.27 0.41
N ASN A 68 1.44 0.55 1.20
CA ASN A 68 1.36 -0.89 1.28
C ASN A 68 0.04 -1.15 2.01
N VAL A 69 -1.07 -1.26 1.28
CA VAL A 69 -2.31 -1.66 1.92
C VAL A 69 -2.16 -3.16 2.11
N PRO A 70 -2.12 -3.67 3.35
CA PRO A 70 -2.21 -5.08 3.58
C PRO A 70 -3.66 -5.50 3.30
N PHE A 71 -4.08 -5.49 2.04
CA PHE A 71 -5.23 -6.27 1.57
C PHE A 71 -4.79 -7.73 1.46
N CYS A 72 -4.30 -8.24 2.58
CA CYS A 72 -4.32 -9.66 2.93
C CYS A 72 -5.15 -9.79 4.21
N GLN A 73 -6.33 -9.16 4.28
CA GLN A 73 -7.40 -9.91 4.90
C GLN A 73 -7.68 -11.02 3.91
N THR A 74 -7.20 -12.24 4.21
CA THR A 74 -7.55 -13.43 3.44
C THR A 74 -9.06 -13.46 3.29
N ASP A 75 -9.61 -13.97 2.18
CA ASP A 75 -11.07 -14.06 1.98
C ASP A 75 -11.79 -14.65 3.21
N THR A 76 -11.10 -15.53 3.93
CA THR A 76 -11.52 -16.09 5.22
C THR A 76 -11.68 -15.08 6.36
N GLN A 77 -10.79 -14.10 6.51
CA GLN A 77 -10.91 -13.04 7.51
C GLN A 77 -12.06 -12.10 7.17
N LEU A 78 -12.22 -11.73 5.91
CA LEU A 78 -13.32 -10.87 5.46
C LEU A 78 -14.67 -11.58 5.64
N TRP A 79 -14.71 -12.88 5.34
CA TRP A 79 -15.87 -13.73 5.60
C TRP A 79 -16.19 -13.85 7.09
N LEU A 80 -15.19 -14.08 7.95
CA LEU A 80 -15.35 -14.14 9.40
C LEU A 80 -15.88 -12.83 9.98
N THR A 81 -15.34 -11.68 9.54
CA THR A 81 -15.82 -10.36 9.99
C THR A 81 -17.25 -10.12 9.56
N ASN A 82 -17.61 -10.45 8.31
CA ASN A 82 -18.98 -10.32 7.82
C ASN A 82 -19.95 -11.25 8.57
N ALA A 83 -19.55 -12.49 8.85
CA ALA A 83 -20.34 -13.44 9.63
C ALA A 83 -20.55 -12.96 11.07
N ALA A 84 -19.50 -12.46 11.72
CA ALA A 84 -19.59 -11.89 13.06
C ALA A 84 -20.52 -10.67 13.10
N MET A 85 -20.46 -9.80 12.08
CA MET A 85 -21.33 -8.64 11.99
C MET A 85 -22.80 -9.03 11.78
N LEU A 86 -23.08 -10.02 10.94
CA LEU A 86 -24.43 -10.56 10.75
C LEU A 86 -25.01 -11.13 12.05
N LEU A 87 -24.21 -11.86 12.84
CA LEU A 87 -24.63 -12.38 14.15
C LEU A 87 -24.96 -11.26 15.14
N LEU A 88 -24.14 -10.21 15.19
CA LEU A 88 -24.38 -9.06 16.05
C LEU A 88 -25.67 -8.32 15.66
N VAL A 89 -25.88 -8.08 14.37
CA VAL A 89 -27.13 -7.44 13.89
C VAL A 89 -28.34 -8.33 14.17
N GLY A 90 -28.23 -9.64 13.93
CA GLY A 90 -29.30 -10.60 14.20
C GLY A 90 -29.71 -10.66 15.67
N THR A 91 -28.74 -10.64 16.59
CA THR A 91 -29.02 -10.63 18.04
C THR A 91 -29.68 -9.33 18.50
N LEU A 92 -29.25 -8.18 17.97
CA LEU A 92 -29.90 -6.89 18.24
C LEU A 92 -31.34 -6.86 17.74
N LEU A 93 -31.60 -7.34 16.52
CA LEU A 93 -32.95 -7.42 15.95
C LEU A 93 -33.84 -8.39 16.73
N GLY A 94 -33.31 -9.55 17.13
CA GLY A 94 -34.04 -10.52 17.95
C GLY A 94 -34.44 -9.94 19.30
N ASN A 95 -33.51 -9.27 19.98
CA ASN A 95 -33.79 -8.59 21.25
C ASN A 95 -34.83 -7.47 21.10
N LEU A 96 -34.75 -6.70 20.02
CA LEU A 96 -35.74 -5.67 19.70
C LEU A 96 -37.14 -6.28 19.50
N MET A 97 -37.25 -7.36 18.73
CA MET A 97 -38.52 -8.05 18.50
C MET A 97 -39.12 -8.60 19.78
N ILE A 98 -38.31 -9.22 20.65
CA ILE A 98 -38.76 -9.71 21.96
C ILE A 98 -39.24 -8.55 22.85
N ALA A 99 -38.52 -7.43 22.86
CA ALA A 99 -38.93 -6.25 23.61
C ALA A 99 -40.27 -5.69 23.12
N ILE A 100 -40.47 -5.61 21.80
CA ILE A 100 -41.74 -5.19 21.20
C ILE A 100 -42.87 -6.15 21.57
N LEU A 101 -42.65 -7.47 21.47
CA LEU A 101 -43.65 -8.47 21.82
C LEU A 101 -44.06 -8.40 23.29
N LYS A 102 -43.09 -8.22 24.19
CA LYS A 102 -43.35 -8.02 25.62
C LYS A 102 -44.13 -6.74 25.88
N ALA A 103 -43.75 -5.63 25.25
CA ALA A 103 -44.46 -4.36 25.37
C ALA A 103 -45.90 -4.45 24.84
N ALA A 104 -46.10 -5.10 23.70
CA ALA A 104 -47.42 -5.33 23.12
C ALA A 104 -48.29 -6.20 24.04
N PHE A 105 -47.76 -7.32 24.56
CA PHE A 105 -48.50 -8.20 25.46
C PHE A 105 -48.89 -7.52 26.78
N GLN A 106 -48.05 -6.63 27.31
CA GLN A 106 -48.38 -5.82 28.49
C GLN A 106 -49.48 -4.79 28.23
N HIS A 107 -49.62 -4.29 27.00
CA HIS A 107 -50.67 -3.33 26.65
C HIS A 107 -52.05 -3.98 26.44
N PHE A 108 -52.10 -5.28 26.12
CA PHE A 108 -53.34 -6.03 25.90
C PHE A 108 -53.88 -6.76 27.14
N ARG A 109 -53.19 -6.69 28.29
CA ARG A 109 -53.61 -7.23 29.57
C ARG A 109 -54.16 -6.13 30.47
#